data_AF-A0A1D2QVK9-F1
#
_entry.id   AF-A0A1D2QVK9-F1
#
_cell.length_a   1.000
_cell.length_b   1.000
_cell.length_c   1.000
_cell.angle_alpha   90.00
_cell.angle_beta   90.00
_cell.angle_gamma   90.00
#
_symmetry.space_group_name_H-M   'P 1'
#
loop_
_entity.id
_entity.type
_entity.pdbx_description
1 polymer ?
#
loop_
_entity_poly.entity_id
_entity_poly.type
_entity_poly.pdbx_seq_one_letter_code
_entity_poly.pdbx_strand_id
1 'polypeptide(L)'
;MRCALTITGKVQNAGYRGFIEDKARDRHLRGYVFNASDGSVQLVCEGAGDKIDDFVDVITLHEKDIFVENILKDNVVDPVSPLPDTFGCVKTDTKEDTNRKLDRGVDAIKSVKEDTLAIRNDTSAMVSILEKHTGLLETNTKLLETSAKFLERIAEK
;
A
#
# COMPACT_ATOMS: atom_id res chain seq x y z
N MET A 1 -24.50 21.99 0.38
CA MET A 1 -25.32 20.76 0.25
C MET A 1 -24.82 19.76 1.27
N ARG A 2 -25.71 18.99 1.90
CA ARG A 2 -25.37 17.89 2.82
C ARG A 2 -25.93 16.58 2.28
N CYS A 3 -25.13 15.52 2.25
CA CYS A 3 -25.59 14.19 1.86
C CYS A 3 -25.00 13.11 2.77
N ALA A 4 -25.75 12.01 2.89
CA ALA A 4 -25.30 10.76 3.49
C ALA A 4 -24.96 9.78 2.36
N LEU A 5 -23.83 9.10 2.46
CA LEU A 5 -23.46 8.05 1.52
C LEU A 5 -23.36 6.71 2.27
N THR A 6 -23.90 5.66 1.64
CA THR A 6 -23.73 4.26 2.07
C THR A 6 -23.00 3.51 0.97
N ILE A 7 -21.81 3.00 1.30
CA ILE A 7 -20.89 2.40 0.35
C ILE A 7 -20.75 0.91 0.66
N THR A 8 -20.98 0.06 -0.32
CA THR A 8 -20.93 -1.41 -0.19
C THR A 8 -19.88 -2.03 -1.11
N GLY A 9 -19.46 -3.25 -0.79
CA GLY A 9 -18.43 -4.01 -1.50
C GLY A 9 -17.32 -4.49 -0.57
N LYS A 10 -16.12 -4.74 -1.11
CA LYS A 10 -14.90 -5.03 -0.30
C LYS A 10 -14.29 -3.71 0.16
N VAL A 11 -14.95 -3.04 1.11
CA VAL A 11 -14.66 -1.64 1.48
C VAL A 11 -14.16 -1.46 2.92
N GLN A 12 -14.07 -2.53 3.71
CA GLN A 12 -13.56 -2.47 5.07
C GLN A 12 -12.21 -3.17 5.23
N ASN A 13 -11.44 -2.72 6.23
CA ASN A 13 -10.13 -3.28 6.61
C ASN A 13 -9.08 -3.25 5.49
N ALA A 14 -9.17 -2.24 4.63
CA ALA A 14 -8.23 -2.02 3.52
C ALA A 14 -7.72 -0.57 3.50
N GLY A 15 -7.89 0.19 4.60
CA GLY A 15 -7.49 1.60 4.68
C GLY A 15 -8.48 2.60 4.05
N TYR A 16 -9.62 2.13 3.54
CA TYR A 16 -10.55 2.95 2.77
C TYR A 16 -11.10 4.19 3.50
N ARG A 17 -11.39 4.10 4.81
CA ARG A 17 -11.82 5.27 5.60
C ARG A 17 -10.81 6.41 5.59
N GLY A 18 -9.51 6.10 5.69
CA GLY A 18 -8.45 7.11 5.63
C GLY A 18 -8.36 7.74 4.24
N PHE A 19 -8.49 6.93 3.19
CA PHE A 19 -8.58 7.43 1.82
C PHE A 19 -9.77 8.39 1.62
N ILE A 20 -10.96 8.02 2.11
CA ILE A 20 -12.14 8.89 2.08
C ILE A 20 -11.89 10.20 2.84
N GLU A 21 -11.32 10.11 4.04
CA GLU A 21 -11.01 11.27 4.89
C GLU A 21 -10.05 12.25 4.18
N ASP A 22 -8.99 11.74 3.56
CA ASP A 22 -8.04 12.55 2.79
C ASP A 22 -8.73 13.23 1.60
N LYS A 23 -9.51 12.47 0.80
CA LYS A 23 -10.20 13.01 -0.38
C LYS A 23 -11.30 14.01 -0.04
N ALA A 24 -11.94 13.88 1.11
CA ALA A 24 -12.90 14.84 1.60
C ALA A 24 -12.21 16.14 2.04
N ARG A 25 -11.07 16.04 2.74
CA ARG A 25 -10.27 17.20 3.18
C ARG A 25 -9.68 17.98 2.03
N ASP A 26 -9.16 17.31 1.00
CA ASP A 26 -8.66 17.92 -0.24
C ASP A 26 -9.71 18.83 -0.91
N ARG A 27 -11.00 18.56 -0.66
CA ARG A 27 -12.15 19.27 -1.23
C ARG A 27 -12.83 20.22 -0.25
N HIS A 28 -12.25 20.42 0.93
CA HIS A 28 -12.82 21.22 2.02
C HIS A 28 -14.24 20.78 2.43
N LEU A 29 -14.52 19.48 2.35
CA LEU A 29 -15.78 18.92 2.85
C LEU A 29 -15.71 18.78 4.37
N ARG A 30 -16.85 19.04 5.03
CA ARG A 30 -17.05 18.79 6.46
C ARG A 30 -17.80 17.50 6.66
N GLY A 31 -17.60 16.82 7.78
CA GLY A 31 -18.32 15.58 8.05
C GLY A 31 -17.51 14.49 8.71
N TYR A 32 -17.95 13.25 8.52
CA TYR A 32 -17.29 12.09 9.09
C TYR A 32 -17.60 10.81 8.33
N VAL A 33 -16.71 9.83 8.46
CA VAL A 33 -16.84 8.49 7.90
C VAL A 33 -16.66 7.43 8.98
N PHE A 34 -17.38 6.31 8.86
CA PHE A 34 -17.28 5.20 9.78
C PHE A 34 -17.57 3.84 9.11
N ASN A 35 -17.08 2.78 9.73
CA ASN A 35 -17.45 1.42 9.35
C ASN A 35 -18.73 1.05 10.09
N ALA A 36 -19.76 0.67 9.35
CA ALA A 36 -20.97 0.10 9.92
C ALA A 36 -20.79 -1.41 10.20
N SER A 37 -21.59 -1.95 11.12
CA SER A 37 -21.51 -3.35 11.53
C SER A 37 -21.99 -4.34 10.47
N ASP A 38 -22.76 -3.88 9.49
CA ASP A 38 -23.21 -4.67 8.33
C ASP A 38 -22.13 -4.86 7.26
N GLY A 39 -20.94 -4.30 7.47
CA GLY A 39 -19.82 -4.36 6.53
C GLY A 39 -19.76 -3.19 5.55
N SER A 40 -20.74 -2.29 5.54
CA SER A 40 -20.70 -1.07 4.72
C SER A 40 -19.79 0.01 5.31
N VAL A 41 -19.41 0.98 4.50
CA VAL A 41 -18.81 2.23 4.95
C VAL A 41 -19.82 3.34 4.75
N GLN A 42 -20.12 4.05 5.83
CA GLN A 42 -21.11 5.12 5.83
C GLN A 42 -20.44 6.45 6.16
N LEU A 43 -20.92 7.52 5.53
CA LEU A 43 -20.44 8.87 5.82
C LEU A 43 -21.54 9.90 5.67
N VAL A 44 -21.36 11.03 6.34
CA VAL A 44 -22.13 12.24 6.10
C VAL A 44 -21.14 13.33 5.73
N CYS A 45 -21.40 14.04 4.64
CA CYS A 45 -20.56 15.16 4.21
C CYS A 45 -21.39 16.39 3.87
N GLU A 46 -20.79 17.56 4.07
CA GLU A 46 -21.37 18.85 3.68
C GLU A 46 -20.32 19.74 3.03
N GLY A 47 -20.72 20.39 1.93
CA GLY A 47 -19.88 21.32 1.19
C GLY A 47 -20.57 21.83 -0.07
N ALA A 48 -19.76 22.34 -1.01
CA ALA A 48 -20.23 22.73 -2.33
C ALA A 48 -20.66 21.50 -3.14
N GLY A 49 -21.72 21.64 -3.95
CA GLY A 49 -22.33 20.52 -4.65
C GLY A 49 -21.39 19.84 -5.65
N ASP A 50 -20.71 20.65 -6.46
CA ASP A 50 -19.68 20.23 -7.40
C ASP A 50 -18.53 19.46 -6.72
N LYS A 51 -18.13 19.89 -5.53
CA LYS A 51 -17.10 19.21 -4.73
C LYS A 51 -17.57 17.88 -4.17
N ILE A 52 -18.85 17.75 -3.83
CA ILE A 52 -19.42 16.47 -3.39
C ILE A 52 -19.53 15.50 -4.57
N ASP A 53 -19.92 15.97 -5.74
CA ASP A 53 -20.05 15.11 -6.92
C ASP A 53 -18.68 14.57 -7.36
N ASP A 54 -17.67 15.44 -7.49
CA ASP A 54 -16.28 15.05 -7.74
C ASP A 54 -15.70 14.16 -6.63
N PHE A 55 -16.11 14.37 -5.37
CA PHE A 55 -15.74 13.49 -4.27
C PHE A 55 -16.29 12.06 -4.44
N VAL A 56 -17.58 11.93 -4.77
CA VAL A 56 -18.24 10.63 -4.98
C VAL A 56 -17.57 9.83 -6.10
N ASP A 57 -17.20 10.50 -7.18
CA ASP A 57 -16.49 9.86 -8.29
C ASP A 57 -15.12 9.32 -7.85
N VAL A 58 -14.33 10.12 -7.13
CA VAL A 58 -12.99 9.71 -6.69
C VAL A 58 -13.00 8.62 -5.62
N ILE A 59 -14.06 8.53 -4.81
CA ILE A 59 -14.16 7.45 -3.82
C ILE A 59 -14.63 6.12 -4.42
N THR A 60 -15.10 6.10 -5.66
CA THR A 60 -15.48 4.85 -6.37
C THR A 60 -14.22 4.10 -6.82
N LEU A 61 -13.62 3.33 -5.89
CA LEU A 61 -12.31 2.71 -6.07
C LEU A 61 -12.39 1.20 -6.37
N HIS A 62 -11.59 0.75 -7.34
CA HIS A 62 -11.37 -0.66 -7.69
C HIS A 62 -9.87 -0.98 -7.75
N GLU A 63 -9.17 -0.79 -6.62
CA GLU A 63 -7.72 -0.99 -6.56
C GLU A 63 -7.30 -1.75 -5.29
N LYS A 64 -6.28 -2.61 -5.46
CA LYS A 64 -5.67 -3.41 -4.38
C LYS A 64 -6.73 -4.22 -3.62
N ASP A 65 -6.90 -3.92 -2.33
CA ASP A 65 -7.82 -4.57 -1.41
C ASP A 65 -9.17 -3.86 -1.27
N ILE A 66 -9.40 -2.79 -2.04
CA ILE A 66 -10.64 -2.01 -2.02
C ILE A 66 -11.42 -2.25 -3.31
N PHE A 67 -12.68 -2.63 -3.17
CA PHE A 67 -13.62 -2.75 -4.29
C PHE A 67 -14.97 -2.16 -3.90
N VAL A 68 -15.31 -1.02 -4.50
CA VAL A 68 -16.61 -0.37 -4.31
C VAL A 68 -17.62 -0.94 -5.30
N GLU A 69 -18.62 -1.65 -4.79
CA GLU A 69 -19.68 -2.23 -5.63
C GLU A 69 -20.78 -1.21 -5.91
N ASN A 70 -21.18 -0.45 -4.89
CA ASN A 70 -22.26 0.52 -5.00
C ASN A 70 -22.09 1.66 -3.99
N ILE A 71 -22.57 2.85 -4.36
CA ILE A 71 -22.69 4.02 -3.49
C ILE A 71 -24.14 4.51 -3.57
N LEU A 72 -24.87 4.39 -2.46
CA LEU A 72 -26.18 5.03 -2.31
C LEU A 72 -25.98 6.44 -1.75
N LYS A 73 -26.55 7.45 -2.41
CA LYS A 73 -26.47 8.86 -2.03
C LYS A 73 -27.85 9.39 -1.66
N ASP A 74 -27.99 9.81 -0.41
CA ASP A 74 -29.20 10.43 0.11
C ASP A 74 -28.96 11.89 0.48
N ASN A 75 -29.82 12.78 0.02
CA ASN A 75 -29.76 14.20 0.40
C ASN A 75 -30.33 14.37 1.81
N VAL A 76 -29.60 15.06 2.68
CA VAL A 76 -30.05 15.34 4.05
C VAL A 76 -30.73 16.70 4.06
N VAL A 77 -32.05 16.70 4.21
CA VAL A 77 -32.88 17.90 4.37
C VAL A 77 -33.04 18.17 5.87
N ASP A 78 -32.84 19.42 6.29
CA ASP A 78 -32.88 19.88 7.70
C ASP A 78 -31.85 19.27 8.65
N PRO A 79 -30.58 19.72 8.59
CA PRO A 79 -29.57 19.28 9.54
C PRO A 79 -29.84 19.81 10.95
N VAL A 80 -30.25 18.92 11.86
CA VAL A 80 -30.53 19.24 13.28
C VAL A 80 -29.27 19.67 14.06
N SER A 81 -28.07 19.30 13.58
CA SER A 81 -26.78 19.59 14.24
C SER A 81 -25.67 19.91 13.23
N PRO A 82 -24.73 20.83 13.57
CA PRO A 82 -23.57 21.09 12.72
C PRO A 82 -22.66 19.85 12.62
N LEU A 83 -22.07 19.66 11.44
CA LEU A 83 -20.99 18.68 11.26
C LEU A 83 -19.68 19.22 11.83
N PRO A 84 -18.72 18.33 12.17
CA PRO A 84 -17.37 18.75 12.52
C PRO A 84 -16.74 19.60 11.41
N ASP A 85 -16.00 20.65 11.80
CA ASP A 85 -15.34 21.56 10.85
C ASP A 85 -14.26 20.88 10.02
N THR A 86 -13.65 19.82 10.56
CA THR A 86 -12.69 18.98 9.84
C THR A 86 -13.29 17.61 9.61
N PHE A 87 -13.25 17.12 8.37
CA PHE A 87 -13.67 15.76 8.05
C PHE A 87 -12.84 14.74 8.84
N GLY A 88 -13.49 13.77 9.48
CA GLY A 88 -12.82 12.83 10.38
C GLY A 88 -13.30 11.38 10.29
N CYS A 89 -12.41 10.45 10.63
CA CYS A 89 -12.80 9.05 10.88
C CYS A 89 -13.39 8.87 12.28
N VAL A 90 -14.61 8.34 12.38
CA VAL A 90 -15.18 7.91 13.67
C VAL A 90 -14.63 6.54 14.04
N LYS A 91 -14.21 6.39 15.30
CA LYS A 91 -13.77 5.12 15.84
C LYS A 91 -14.97 4.23 16.15
N THR A 92 -15.28 3.32 15.23
CA THR A 92 -16.36 2.31 15.39
C THR A 92 -15.84 0.88 15.54
N ASP A 93 -14.52 0.67 15.47
CA ASP A 93 -13.94 -0.66 15.55
C ASP A 93 -14.18 -1.30 16.93
N THR A 94 -14.69 -2.53 16.90
CA THR A 94 -14.81 -3.35 18.09
C THR A 94 -13.46 -3.99 18.47
N LYS A 95 -13.41 -4.65 19.63
CA LYS A 95 -12.24 -5.46 20.00
C LYS A 95 -12.02 -6.60 19.00
N GLU A 96 -13.11 -7.20 18.50
CA GLU A 96 -13.05 -8.26 17.49
C GLU A 96 -12.47 -7.73 16.16
N ASP A 97 -12.88 -6.54 15.73
CA ASP A 97 -12.29 -5.89 14.56
C ASP A 97 -10.80 -5.65 14.72
N THR A 98 -10.38 -5.22 15.91
CA THR A 98 -8.97 -4.99 16.23
C THR A 98 -8.18 -6.30 16.15
N ASN A 99 -8.71 -7.37 16.74
CA ASN A 99 -8.07 -8.70 16.67
C ASN A 99 -7.95 -9.18 15.22
N ARG A 100 -9.01 -9.08 14.42
CA ARG A 100 -8.99 -9.44 12.99
C ARG A 100 -7.94 -8.66 12.21
N LYS A 101 -7.76 -7.36 12.49
CA LYS A 101 -6.71 -6.55 11.86
C LYS A 101 -5.31 -6.99 12.29
N LEU A 102 -5.13 -7.35 13.56
CA LEU A 102 -3.87 -7.88 14.08
C LEU A 102 -3.49 -9.21 13.43
N ASP A 103 -4.45 -10.12 13.26
CA ASP A 103 -4.21 -11.41 12.61
C ASP A 103 -3.69 -11.24 11.18
N ARG A 104 -4.27 -10.31 10.42
CA ARG A 104 -3.76 -9.97 9.08
C ARG A 104 -2.37 -9.34 9.12
N GLY A 105 -2.10 -8.52 10.12
CA GLY A 105 -0.75 -7.97 10.35
C GLY A 105 0.27 -9.09 10.62
N VAL A 106 -0.10 -10.09 11.41
CA VAL A 106 0.74 -11.27 11.67
C VAL A 106 1.01 -12.05 10.39
N ASP A 107 0.01 -12.25 9.53
CA ASP A 107 0.20 -12.94 8.24
C ASP A 107 1.09 -12.16 7.28
N ALA A 108 0.93 -10.83 7.21
CA ALA A 108 1.83 -9.97 6.44
C ALA A 108 3.28 -10.09 6.93
N ILE A 109 3.51 -10.12 8.25
CA ILE A 109 4.86 -10.29 8.81
C ILE A 109 5.46 -11.67 8.47
N LYS A 110 4.65 -12.73 8.44
CA LYS A 110 5.11 -14.06 7.98
C LYS A 110 5.58 -14.01 6.53
N SER A 111 4.84 -13.35 5.65
CA SER A 111 5.25 -13.20 4.23
C SER A 111 6.58 -12.45 4.09
N VAL A 112 6.78 -11.37 4.85
CA VAL A 112 8.05 -10.63 4.87
C VAL A 112 9.21 -11.51 5.32
N LYS A 113 8.99 -12.39 6.30
CA LYS A 113 10.00 -13.35 6.74
C LYS A 113 10.39 -14.31 5.61
N GLU A 114 9.42 -14.80 4.84
CA GLU A 114 9.67 -15.68 3.69
C GLU A 114 10.48 -14.96 2.60
N ASP A 115 10.09 -13.75 2.23
CA ASP A 115 10.82 -12.92 1.26
C ASP A 115 12.26 -12.61 1.74
N THR A 116 12.43 -12.32 3.04
CA THR A 116 13.76 -12.05 3.62
C THR A 116 14.65 -13.31 3.60
N LEU A 117 14.08 -14.50 3.78
CA LEU A 117 14.81 -15.75 3.64
C LEU A 117 15.22 -16.01 2.19
N ALA A 118 14.36 -15.70 1.22
CA ALA A 118 14.68 -15.78 -0.20
C ALA A 118 15.84 -14.84 -0.56
N ILE A 119 15.77 -13.56 -0.15
CA ILE A 119 16.83 -12.57 -0.35
C ILE A 119 18.16 -13.05 0.25
N ARG A 120 18.14 -13.61 1.46
CA ARG A 120 19.34 -14.14 2.11
C ARG A 120 19.98 -15.27 1.30
N ASN A 121 19.17 -16.17 0.76
CA ASN A 121 19.66 -17.30 -0.05
C ASN A 121 20.26 -16.81 -1.37
N ASP A 122 19.60 -15.87 -2.05
CA ASP A 122 20.11 -15.26 -3.29
C ASP A 122 21.43 -14.51 -3.04
N THR A 123 21.50 -13.75 -1.94
CA THR A 123 22.73 -13.04 -1.53
C THR A 123 23.88 -14.02 -1.28
N SER A 124 23.61 -15.14 -0.61
CA SER A 124 24.60 -16.20 -0.38
C SER A 124 25.11 -16.80 -1.69
N ALA A 125 24.20 -17.09 -2.63
CA ALA A 125 24.56 -17.60 -3.95
C ALA A 125 25.42 -16.58 -4.74
N MET A 126 25.10 -15.29 -4.67
CA MET A 126 25.89 -14.22 -5.28
C MET A 126 27.31 -14.17 -4.71
N VAL A 127 27.47 -14.29 -3.39
CA VAL A 127 28.81 -14.33 -2.75
C VAL A 127 29.64 -15.49 -3.30
N SER A 128 29.07 -16.69 -3.39
CA SER A 128 29.78 -17.85 -3.97
C SER A 128 30.16 -17.66 -5.45
N ILE A 129 29.36 -16.94 -6.23
CA ILE A 129 29.70 -16.60 -7.62
C ILE A 129 30.87 -15.61 -7.67
N LEU A 130 30.86 -14.60 -6.81
CA LEU A 130 31.94 -13.60 -6.71
C LEU A 130 33.27 -14.25 -6.30
N GLU A 131 33.25 -15.19 -5.36
CA GLU A 131 34.43 -15.97 -4.98
C GLU A 131 35.00 -16.76 -6.17
N LYS A 132 34.14 -17.44 -6.94
CA LYS A 132 34.54 -18.15 -8.17
C LYS A 132 35.12 -17.21 -9.22
N HIS A 133 34.49 -16.06 -9.46
CA HIS A 133 34.99 -15.04 -10.40
C HIS A 133 36.36 -14.49 -9.97
N THR A 134 36.55 -14.26 -8.67
CA THR A 134 37.85 -13.81 -8.11
C THR A 134 38.94 -14.84 -8.41
N GLY A 135 38.68 -16.13 -8.17
CA GLY A 135 39.63 -17.20 -8.49
C GLY A 135 39.96 -17.33 -9.98
N LEU A 136 38.97 -17.12 -10.87
CA LEU A 136 39.21 -17.09 -12.33
C LEU A 136 40.11 -15.90 -12.72
N LEU A 137 39.90 -14.72 -12.14
CA LEU A 137 40.74 -13.55 -12.41
C LEU A 137 42.20 -13.77 -11.96
N GLU A 138 42.41 -14.38 -10.79
CA GLU A 138 43.74 -14.76 -10.33
C GLU A 138 44.43 -15.74 -11.29
N THR A 139 43.68 -16.73 -11.78
CA THR A 139 44.19 -17.73 -12.72
C THR A 139 44.56 -17.09 -14.06
N ASN A 140 43.71 -16.21 -14.59
CA ASN A 140 43.98 -15.46 -15.82
C ASN A 140 45.20 -14.55 -15.68
N THR A 141 45.35 -13.89 -14.52
CA THR A 141 46.51 -13.04 -14.23
C THR A 141 47.81 -13.85 -14.31
N LYS A 142 47.87 -15.02 -13.67
CA LYS A 142 49.03 -15.94 -13.72
C LYS A 142 49.34 -16.41 -15.14
N LEU A 143 48.30 -16.70 -15.95
CA LEU A 143 48.47 -17.13 -17.34
C LEU A 143 49.06 -16.02 -18.22
N LEU A 144 48.61 -14.78 -18.03
CA LEU A 144 49.15 -13.60 -18.73
C LEU A 144 50.61 -13.36 -18.36
N GLU A 145 50.96 -13.42 -17.08
CA GLU A 145 52.36 -13.31 -16.62
C GLU A 145 53.25 -14.39 -17.24
N THR A 146 52.75 -15.63 -17.31
CA THR A 146 53.48 -16.76 -17.91
C THR A 146 53.66 -16.57 -19.42
N SER A 147 52.62 -16.08 -20.11
CA SER A 147 52.66 -15.80 -21.54
C SER A 147 53.62 -14.65 -21.87
N ALA A 148 53.65 -13.61 -21.04
CA ALA A 148 54.59 -12.49 -21.18
C ALA A 148 56.05 -12.98 -21.07
N LYS A 149 56.38 -13.76 -20.03
CA LYS A 149 57.71 -14.36 -19.85
C LYS A 149 58.13 -15.27 -21.01
N PHE A 150 57.18 -15.98 -21.61
CA PHE A 150 57.45 -16.83 -22.77
C PHE A 150 57.79 -16.01 -24.01
N LEU A 151 57.06 -14.92 -24.27
CA LEU A 151 57.33 -14.01 -25.38
C LEU A 151 58.68 -13.31 -25.24
N GLU A 152 59.04 -12.86 -24.04
CA GLU A 152 60.36 -12.29 -23.74
C GLU A 152 61.50 -13.26 -24.12
N ARG A 153 61.37 -14.53 -23.73
CA ARG A 153 62.36 -15.58 -24.08
C ARG A 153 62.47 -15.87 -25.57
N ILE A 154 61.40 -15.66 -26.34
CA ILE A 154 61.44 -15.81 -27.81
C ILE A 154 62.14 -14.62 -28.44
N ALA A 155 61.89 -13.41 -27.95
CA ALA A 155 62.47 -12.18 -28.49
C ALA A 155 63.99 -12.06 -28.25
N GLU A 156 64.53 -12.74 -27.24
CA GLU A 156 65.96 -12.79 -26.93
C GLU A 156 66.79 -13.76 -27.80
N LYS A 157 66.15 -14.54 -28.69
CA LYS A 157 66.81 -15.47 -29.62
C LYS A 157 66.89 -14.92 -31.03
#